data_AF-A0A3M7KWD8-F1
#
_entry.id   AF-A0A3M7KWD8-F1
#
_cell.length_a   1.000
_cell.length_b   1.000
_cell.length_c   1.000
_cell.angle_alpha   90.00
_cell.angle_beta   90.00
_cell.angle_gamma   90.00
#
_symmetry.space_group_name_H-M   'P 1'
#
loop_
_entity.id
_entity.type
_entity.pdbx_description
1 polymer ?
#
loop_
_entity_poly.entity_id
_entity_poly.type
_entity_poly.pdbx_seq_one_letter_code
_entity_poly.pdbx_strand_id
1 'polypeptide(L)'
;MGDLGMSLIKLANYEEAEGTRAGPYTDFGADARGIATESRRIGTAAIAALKEREAALLTEHLIQEDKEKKQQAAAALEEAGATRFGGNPSKARKFAQLENEIASAEAAIVAAHAEYEKVKSRNEEILQAALDEAPQTLG
;
A
#
# COMPACT_ATOMS: atom_id res chain seq x y z
N MET A 1 -3.33 -10.64 3.05
CA MET A 1 -1.91 -10.45 3.47
C MET A 1 -1.79 -10.21 4.97
N GLY A 2 -2.45 -9.20 5.56
CA GLY A 2 -2.25 -8.83 6.97
C GLY A 2 -2.46 -9.98 7.97
N ASP A 3 -3.56 -10.72 7.85
CA ASP A 3 -3.84 -11.87 8.71
C ASP A 3 -2.84 -13.02 8.54
N LEU A 4 -2.28 -13.20 7.33
CA LEU A 4 -1.24 -14.19 7.06
C LEU A 4 0.07 -13.78 7.74
N GLY A 5 0.52 -12.54 7.58
CA GLY A 5 1.72 -12.02 8.26
C GLY A 5 1.58 -12.08 9.78
N MET A 6 0.40 -11.73 10.32
CA MET A 6 0.10 -11.88 11.75
C MET A 6 0.02 -13.34 12.21
N SER A 7 -0.38 -14.28 11.34
CA SER A 7 -0.38 -15.72 11.64
C SER A 7 1.03 -16.30 11.65
N LEU A 8 1.90 -15.86 10.73
CA LEU A 8 3.32 -16.21 10.70
C LEU A 8 4.07 -15.66 11.94
N ILE A 9 3.75 -14.44 12.41
CA ILE A 9 4.28 -13.91 13.67
C ILE A 9 3.77 -14.70 14.89
N LYS A 10 2.52 -15.19 14.88
CA LYS A 10 2.01 -16.07 15.94
C LYS A 10 2.71 -17.43 15.93
N LEU A 11 2.91 -18.03 14.75
CA LEU A 11 3.68 -19.26 14.58
C LEU A 11 5.10 -19.07 15.10
N ALA A 12 5.77 -17.97 14.75
CA ALA A 12 7.10 -17.66 15.24
C ALA A 12 7.22 -17.68 16.77
N ASN A 13 6.26 -17.04 17.45
CA ASN A 13 6.24 -16.98 18.91
C ASN A 13 5.88 -18.33 19.56
N TYR A 14 5.18 -19.21 18.84
CA TYR A 14 4.91 -20.58 19.28
C TYR A 14 6.16 -21.46 19.17
N GLU A 15 6.80 -21.48 18.00
CA GLU A 15 8.01 -22.27 17.73
C GLU A 15 9.20 -21.83 18.60
N GLU A 16 9.33 -20.53 18.89
CA GLU A 16 10.33 -20.02 19.85
C GLU A 16 10.08 -20.54 21.27
N ALA A 17 8.82 -20.73 21.67
CA ALA A 17 8.44 -21.26 22.98
C ALA A 17 8.54 -22.80 23.07
N GLU A 18 8.37 -23.53 21.97
CA GLU A 18 8.68 -24.97 21.88
C GLU A 18 10.20 -25.19 21.89
N GLY A 19 10.94 -24.46 21.04
CA GLY A 19 12.40 -24.53 20.97
C GLY A 19 13.11 -24.08 22.25
N THR A 20 12.47 -23.22 23.06
CA THR A 20 12.94 -22.90 24.42
C THR A 20 12.68 -24.05 25.40
N ARG A 21 11.51 -24.72 25.32
CA ARG A 21 11.16 -25.87 26.18
C ARG A 21 12.01 -27.11 25.89
N ALA A 22 12.37 -27.35 24.62
CA ALA A 22 13.25 -28.43 24.21
C ALA A 22 14.75 -28.17 24.52
N GLY A 23 15.09 -26.94 24.91
CA GLY A 23 16.44 -26.52 25.28
C GLY A 23 17.33 -26.09 24.10
N PRO A 24 18.47 -25.45 24.39
CA PRO A 24 19.36 -24.91 23.35
C PRO A 24 20.09 -26.00 22.54
N TYR A 25 20.41 -27.15 23.15
CA TYR A 25 21.31 -28.16 22.57
C TYR A 25 20.60 -29.43 22.06
N THR A 26 19.34 -29.32 21.66
CA THR A 26 18.60 -30.41 20.99
C THR A 26 18.30 -30.01 19.55
N ASP A 27 18.36 -30.98 18.63
CA ASP A 27 18.15 -30.74 17.19
C ASP A 27 16.77 -30.12 16.94
N PHE A 28 15.71 -30.71 17.52
CA PHE A 28 14.35 -30.15 17.53
C PHE A 28 14.29 -28.73 18.11
N GLY A 29 15.07 -28.44 19.16
CA GLY A 29 15.16 -27.10 19.73
C GLY A 29 15.79 -26.09 18.77
N ALA A 30 16.80 -26.50 18.00
CA ALA A 30 17.42 -25.69 16.97
C ALA A 30 16.48 -25.49 15.77
N ASP A 31 15.85 -26.56 15.27
CA ASP A 31 14.90 -26.53 14.16
C ASP A 31 13.72 -25.59 14.45
N ALA A 32 13.10 -25.71 15.63
CA ALA A 32 12.00 -24.85 16.05
C ALA A 32 12.42 -23.36 16.11
N ARG A 33 13.65 -23.05 16.56
CA ARG A 33 14.16 -21.67 16.54
C ARG A 33 14.50 -21.17 15.12
N GLY A 34 14.86 -22.08 14.21
CA GLY A 34 14.97 -21.79 12.78
C GLY A 34 13.62 -21.41 12.16
N ILE A 35 12.60 -22.27 12.34
CA ILE A 35 11.21 -22.02 11.89
C ILE A 35 10.66 -20.73 12.52
N ALA A 36 10.98 -20.47 13.80
CA ALA A 36 10.57 -19.25 14.49
C ALA A 36 11.17 -17.99 13.85
N THR A 37 12.47 -18.00 13.59
CA THR A 37 13.18 -16.90 12.96
C THR A 37 12.62 -16.62 11.57
N GLU A 38 12.41 -17.67 10.78
CA GLU A 38 11.91 -17.57 9.41
C GLU A 38 10.45 -17.08 9.34
N SER A 39 9.57 -17.67 10.16
CA SER A 39 8.17 -17.24 10.24
C SER A 39 8.04 -15.77 10.70
N ARG A 40 8.94 -15.30 11.58
CA ARG A 40 9.01 -13.89 12.01
C ARG A 40 9.47 -12.97 10.88
N ARG A 41 10.44 -13.42 10.08
CA ARG A 41 11.02 -12.70 8.93
C ARG A 41 9.99 -12.48 7.82
N ILE A 42 9.39 -13.57 7.31
CA ILE A 42 8.30 -13.51 6.32
C ILE A 42 7.11 -12.70 6.86
N GLY A 43 6.74 -12.95 8.12
CA GLY A 43 5.57 -12.34 8.75
C GLY A 43 5.65 -10.82 8.91
N THR A 44 6.83 -10.29 9.27
CA THR A 44 7.04 -8.83 9.36
C THR A 44 7.14 -8.18 7.98
N ALA A 45 7.82 -8.82 7.02
CA ALA A 45 7.90 -8.37 5.63
C ALA A 45 6.50 -8.25 4.99
N ALA A 46 5.64 -9.26 5.15
CA ALA A 46 4.27 -9.26 4.63
C ALA A 46 3.36 -8.17 5.22
N ILE A 47 3.57 -7.78 6.48
CA ILE A 47 2.84 -6.67 7.11
C ILE A 47 3.35 -5.32 6.62
N ALA A 48 4.67 -5.15 6.46
CA ALA A 48 5.25 -3.92 5.92
C ALA A 48 4.81 -3.68 4.47
N ALA A 49 4.95 -4.72 3.63
CA ALA A 49 4.54 -4.75 2.23
C ALA A 49 3.04 -4.42 2.03
N LEU A 50 2.17 -4.89 2.92
CA LEU A 50 0.75 -4.55 2.86
C LEU A 50 0.50 -3.07 3.22
N LYS A 51 1.05 -2.58 4.33
CA LYS A 51 0.78 -1.22 4.82
C LYS A 51 1.21 -0.13 3.83
N GLU A 52 2.35 -0.31 3.18
CA GLU A 52 2.83 0.63 2.16
C GLU A 52 1.94 0.57 0.90
N ARG A 53 1.52 -0.62 0.45
CA ARG A 53 0.57 -0.78 -0.65
C ARG A 53 -0.81 -0.17 -0.34
N GLU A 54 -1.28 -0.31 0.89
CA GLU A 54 -2.51 0.33 1.39
C GLU A 54 -2.39 1.86 1.39
N ALA A 55 -1.24 2.41 1.82
CA ALA A 55 -0.98 3.85 1.80
C ALA A 55 -0.90 4.42 0.36
N ALA A 56 -0.28 3.70 -0.57
CA ALA A 56 -0.23 4.08 -1.98
C ALA A 56 -1.63 4.07 -2.62
N LEU A 57 -2.41 3.01 -2.39
CA LEU A 57 -3.78 2.89 -2.91
C LEU A 57 -4.73 3.93 -2.31
N LEU A 58 -4.60 4.23 -1.01
CA LEU A 58 -5.35 5.32 -0.36
C LEU A 58 -5.01 6.69 -0.98
N THR A 59 -3.76 6.91 -1.38
CA THR A 59 -3.35 8.14 -2.05
C THR A 59 -4.04 8.30 -3.42
N GLU A 60 -4.09 7.22 -4.22
CA GLU A 60 -4.83 7.21 -5.50
C GLU A 60 -6.34 7.49 -5.30
N HIS A 61 -6.97 6.82 -4.32
CA HIS A 61 -8.38 7.04 -3.99
C HIS A 61 -8.70 8.47 -3.54
N LEU A 62 -7.85 9.10 -2.71
CA LEU A 62 -8.09 10.47 -2.24
C LEU A 62 -8.02 11.51 -3.37
N ILE A 63 -7.13 11.31 -4.36
CA ILE A 63 -7.04 12.19 -5.54
C ILE A 63 -8.25 11.95 -6.47
N GLN A 64 -8.69 10.69 -6.64
CA GLN A 64 -9.89 10.34 -7.40
C GLN A 64 -11.15 10.98 -6.78
N GLU A 65 -11.34 10.90 -5.46
CA GLU A 65 -12.43 11.58 -4.76
C GLU A 65 -12.40 13.11 -4.96
N ASP A 66 -11.21 13.74 -4.90
CA ASP A 66 -11.04 15.18 -5.10
C ASP A 66 -11.34 15.60 -6.55
N LYS A 67 -10.93 14.80 -7.53
CA LYS A 67 -11.32 14.96 -8.94
C LYS A 67 -12.83 14.91 -9.10
N GLU A 68 -13.51 13.91 -8.53
CA GLU A 68 -14.97 13.76 -8.64
C GLU A 68 -15.72 14.96 -8.02
N LYS A 69 -15.27 15.45 -6.86
CA LYS A 69 -15.82 16.65 -6.22
C LYS A 69 -15.62 17.91 -7.10
N LYS A 70 -14.48 18.03 -7.78
CA LYS A 70 -14.21 19.12 -8.75
C LYS A 70 -15.08 19.00 -10.01
N GLN A 71 -15.27 17.79 -10.55
CA GLN A 71 -16.14 17.54 -11.70
C GLN A 71 -17.61 17.90 -11.40
N GLN A 72 -18.12 17.51 -10.23
CA GLN A 72 -19.46 17.92 -9.77
C GLN A 72 -19.59 19.45 -9.65
N ALA A 73 -18.57 20.12 -9.10
CA ALA A 73 -18.54 21.57 -8.98
C ALA A 73 -18.44 22.31 -10.34
N ALA A 74 -17.81 21.70 -11.35
CA ALA A 74 -17.74 22.23 -12.71
C ALA A 74 -19.10 22.10 -13.41
N ALA A 75 -19.72 20.92 -13.38
CA ALA A 75 -21.04 20.68 -13.96
C ALA A 75 -22.12 21.61 -13.38
N ALA A 76 -22.16 21.77 -12.05
CA ALA A 76 -23.09 22.69 -11.39
C ALA A 76 -22.88 24.18 -11.75
N LEU A 77 -21.67 24.58 -12.20
CA LEU A 77 -21.44 25.91 -12.75
C LEU A 77 -21.91 26.02 -14.20
N GLU A 78 -21.68 25.00 -15.02
CA GLU A 78 -22.13 24.93 -16.42
C GLU A 78 -23.66 25.02 -16.51
N GLU A 79 -24.38 24.18 -15.75
CA GLU A 79 -25.84 24.26 -15.59
C GLU A 79 -26.32 25.65 -15.14
N ALA A 80 -25.55 26.29 -14.24
CA ALA A 80 -25.83 27.64 -13.77
C ALA A 80 -25.40 28.76 -14.76
N GLY A 81 -25.13 28.44 -16.03
CA GLY A 81 -24.82 29.41 -17.09
C GLY A 81 -23.39 29.94 -17.09
N ALA A 82 -22.41 29.10 -16.73
CA ALA A 82 -20.98 29.43 -16.82
C ALA A 82 -20.38 29.24 -18.23
N THR A 83 -21.18 29.42 -19.29
CA THR A 83 -20.75 29.16 -20.67
C THR A 83 -19.57 30.04 -21.09
N ARG A 84 -18.60 29.46 -21.83
CA ARG A 84 -17.42 30.15 -22.39
C ARG A 84 -17.77 31.38 -23.25
N PHE A 85 -18.97 31.41 -23.82
CA PHE A 85 -19.53 32.53 -24.56
C PHE A 85 -20.91 32.90 -24.00
N GLY A 86 -21.16 34.19 -23.80
CA GLY A 86 -22.45 34.74 -23.30
C GLY A 86 -22.72 34.58 -21.79
N GLY A 87 -21.98 33.73 -21.07
CA GLY A 87 -22.15 33.49 -19.64
C GLY A 87 -21.61 34.61 -18.75
N ASN A 88 -21.85 34.49 -17.44
CA ASN A 88 -21.28 35.41 -16.45
C ASN A 88 -19.74 35.26 -16.40
N PRO A 89 -18.94 36.33 -16.62
CA PRO A 89 -17.49 36.19 -16.78
C PRO A 89 -16.76 35.71 -15.52
N SER A 90 -17.29 35.98 -14.31
CA SER A 90 -16.74 35.44 -13.07
C SER A 90 -17.04 33.94 -12.91
N LYS A 91 -18.22 33.48 -13.35
CA LYS A 91 -18.52 32.05 -13.41
C LYS A 91 -17.66 31.33 -14.45
N ALA A 92 -17.52 31.88 -15.66
CA ALA A 92 -16.72 31.30 -16.72
C ALA A 92 -15.23 31.18 -16.34
N ARG A 93 -14.68 32.17 -15.60
CA ARG A 93 -13.33 32.07 -15.01
C ARG A 93 -13.22 30.94 -13.99
N LYS A 94 -14.20 30.77 -13.09
CA LYS A 94 -14.20 29.69 -12.10
C LYS A 94 -14.37 28.30 -12.74
N PHE A 95 -15.18 28.19 -13.80
CA PHE A 95 -15.31 26.97 -14.58
C PHE A 95 -13.97 26.59 -15.24
N ALA A 96 -13.33 27.53 -15.94
CA ALA A 96 -12.02 27.30 -16.55
C ALA A 96 -10.91 27.02 -15.51
N GLN A 97 -11.00 27.56 -14.29
CA GLN A 97 -10.12 27.17 -13.20
C GLN A 97 -10.33 25.69 -12.82
N LEU A 98 -11.59 25.25 -12.65
CA LEU A 98 -11.90 23.86 -12.34
C LEU A 98 -11.51 22.89 -13.46
N GLU A 99 -11.66 23.26 -14.74
CA GLU A 99 -11.14 22.46 -15.87
C GLU A 99 -9.62 22.19 -15.70
N ASN A 100 -8.83 23.22 -15.39
CA ASN A 100 -7.39 23.09 -15.17
C ASN A 100 -7.06 22.27 -13.92
N GLU A 101 -7.82 22.43 -12.82
CA GLU A 101 -7.64 21.65 -11.59
C GLU A 101 -8.01 20.17 -11.79
N ILE A 102 -9.03 19.87 -12.60
CA ILE A 102 -9.41 18.49 -12.98
C ILE A 102 -8.30 17.86 -13.83
N ALA A 103 -7.78 18.55 -14.84
CA ALA A 103 -6.68 18.04 -15.67
C ALA A 103 -5.39 17.80 -14.84
N SER A 104 -5.13 18.66 -13.85
CA SER A 104 -4.03 18.46 -12.88
C SER A 104 -4.26 17.23 -12.00
N ALA A 105 -5.49 17.02 -11.50
CA ALA A 105 -5.85 15.84 -10.72
C ALA A 105 -5.76 14.55 -11.56
N GLU A 106 -6.12 14.59 -12.85
CA GLU A 106 -5.96 13.45 -13.78
C GLU A 106 -4.49 13.07 -13.99
N ALA A 107 -3.60 14.05 -14.17
CA ALA A 107 -2.16 13.81 -14.21
C ALA A 107 -1.63 13.24 -12.87
N ALA A 108 -2.17 13.71 -11.74
CA ALA A 108 -1.81 13.21 -10.41
C ALA A 108 -2.30 11.77 -10.16
N ILE A 109 -3.47 11.38 -10.66
CA ILE A 109 -3.97 9.99 -10.60
C ILE A 109 -3.04 9.06 -11.40
N VAL A 110 -2.67 9.43 -12.62
CA VAL A 110 -1.72 8.64 -13.44
C VAL A 110 -0.37 8.48 -12.74
N ALA A 111 0.12 9.53 -12.07
CA ALA A 111 1.34 9.46 -11.28
C ALA A 111 1.19 8.57 -10.02
N ALA A 112 0.09 8.72 -9.27
CA ALA A 112 -0.17 7.92 -8.06
C ALA A 112 -0.30 6.42 -8.38
N HIS A 113 -1.00 6.08 -9.47
CA HIS A 113 -1.13 4.71 -9.95
C HIS A 113 0.22 4.10 -10.36
N ALA A 114 1.08 4.90 -11.02
CA ALA A 114 2.43 4.48 -11.38
C ALA A 114 3.33 4.25 -10.15
N GLU A 115 3.18 5.04 -9.07
CA GLU A 115 3.86 4.76 -7.80
C GLU A 115 3.27 3.54 -7.06
N TYR A 116 1.96 3.32 -7.10
CA TYR A 116 1.32 2.13 -6.53
C TYR A 116 1.81 0.82 -7.20
N GLU A 117 1.95 0.78 -8.52
CA GLU A 117 2.48 -0.40 -9.23
C GLU A 117 4.00 -0.60 -8.97
N LYS A 118 4.79 0.48 -8.81
CA LYS A 118 6.19 0.37 -8.34
C LYS A 118 6.27 -0.20 -6.93
N VAL A 119 5.44 0.31 -6.01
CA VAL A 119 5.31 -0.17 -4.62
C VAL A 119 4.98 -1.66 -4.60
N LYS A 120 4.01 -2.09 -5.40
CA LYS A 120 3.63 -3.49 -5.58
C LYS A 120 4.81 -4.35 -6.08
N SER A 121 5.49 -3.96 -7.17
CA SER A 121 6.67 -4.68 -7.70
C SER A 121 7.79 -4.80 -6.65
N ARG A 122 8.13 -3.70 -5.99
CA ARG A 122 9.17 -3.69 -4.95
C ARG A 122 8.79 -4.55 -3.75
N ASN A 123 7.51 -4.64 -3.43
CA ASN A 123 7.02 -5.44 -2.31
C ASN A 123 6.91 -6.93 -2.67
N GLU A 124 6.75 -7.27 -3.94
CA GLU A 124 6.95 -8.63 -4.47
C GLU A 124 8.44 -9.03 -4.40
N GLU A 125 9.37 -8.16 -4.79
CA GLU A 125 10.82 -8.35 -4.62
C GLU A 125 11.24 -8.54 -3.15
N ILE A 126 10.75 -7.67 -2.24
CA ILE A 126 11.01 -7.75 -0.80
C ILE A 126 10.44 -9.05 -0.22
N LEU A 127 9.26 -9.49 -0.66
CA LEU A 127 8.68 -10.76 -0.21
C LEU A 127 9.44 -11.97 -0.73
N GLN A 128 9.98 -11.92 -1.94
CA GLN A 128 10.80 -13.00 -2.50
C GLN A 128 12.15 -13.11 -1.77
N ALA A 129 12.83 -11.98 -1.51
CA ALA A 129 14.01 -11.96 -0.63
C ALA A 129 13.66 -12.42 0.80
N ALA A 130 12.47 -12.06 1.29
CA ALA A 130 11.92 -12.55 2.56
C ALA A 130 11.56 -14.05 2.58
N LEU A 131 11.81 -14.79 1.49
CA LEU A 131 11.64 -16.25 1.36
C LEU A 131 12.94 -16.97 0.94
N ASP A 132 13.80 -16.33 0.14
CA ASP A 132 15.03 -16.96 -0.41
C ASP A 132 16.26 -16.91 0.52
N GLU A 133 16.25 -16.03 1.53
CA GLU A 133 17.33 -15.98 2.54
C GLU A 133 17.30 -17.26 3.39
N ALA A 134 18.27 -18.14 3.19
CA ALA A 134 18.33 -19.41 3.92
C ALA A 134 18.41 -19.19 5.44
N PRO A 135 17.77 -20.05 6.26
CA PRO A 135 17.89 -19.96 7.71
C PRO A 135 19.35 -20.08 8.10
N GLN A 136 19.81 -19.19 9.00
CA GLN A 136 21.19 -19.26 9.51
C GLN A 136 21.35 -20.50 10.40
N THR A 137 21.75 -21.61 9.78
CA THR A 137 22.15 -22.84 10.45
C THR A 137 23.35 -22.53 11.34
N LEU A 138 23.12 -22.50 12.65
CA LEU A 138 24.18 -22.39 13.65
C LEU A 138 25.10 -23.61 13.54
N GLY A 139 26.38 -23.35 13.27
CA GLY A 139 27.47 -24.35 13.31
C GLY A 139 28.26 -24.31 14.60
#